data_AF-A0A970W7Z0-F1
#
_entry.id   AF-A0A970W7Z0-F1
#
_cell.length_a   1.000
_cell.length_b   1.000
_cell.length_c   1.000
_cell.angle_alpha   90.00
_cell.angle_beta   90.00
_cell.angle_gamma   90.00
#
_symmetry.space_group_name_H-M   'P 1'
#
loop_
_entity.id
_entity.type
_entity.pdbx_description
1 polymer ?
#
loop_
_entity_poly.entity_id
_entity_poly.type
_entity_poly.pdbx_seq_one_letter_code
_entity_poly.pdbx_strand_id
1 'polypeptide(L)'
;MLEGLIWLLLVEAMGLVALPIAMRLFRFLPDRGYAFAKPLGLLLVSYVVWLLGSFGLLRNEAVSILAVMALVAAVSARLYAANKADIQGFLRAQRRHIVTVELIFVAAFAIWALFRAYNPALDATERPMDLAFLNAILRSDRFPPNDPWLSGFAISYYYFGYLMMAMLAKLSGIAGAVSFNLSIALLFAWT
;
A
#
# COMPACT_ATOMS: atom_id res chain seq x y z
N MET A 1 -12.69 -6.21 -13.08
CA MET A 1 -11.81 -7.39 -12.86
C MET A 1 -10.34 -7.05 -13.08
N LEU A 2 -9.95 -6.44 -14.20
CA LEU A 2 -8.55 -6.04 -14.45
C LEU A 2 -7.97 -5.10 -13.38
N GLU A 3 -8.75 -4.11 -12.94
CA GLU A 3 -8.34 -3.14 -11.91
C GLU A 3 -7.97 -3.82 -10.58
N GLY A 4 -8.75 -4.81 -10.15
CA GLY A 4 -8.46 -5.58 -8.94
C GLY A 4 -7.16 -6.40 -9.06
N LEU A 5 -6.87 -6.94 -10.26
CA LEU A 5 -5.61 -7.65 -10.50
C LEU A 5 -4.41 -6.69 -10.47
N ILE A 6 -4.50 -5.53 -11.13
CA ILE A 6 -3.46 -4.49 -11.08
C ILE A 6 -3.19 -4.08 -9.63
N TRP A 7 -4.26 -3.89 -8.85
CA TRP A 7 -4.17 -3.54 -7.44
C TRP A 7 -3.43 -4.60 -6.62
N LEU A 8 -3.79 -5.88 -6.78
CA LEU A 8 -3.10 -7.00 -6.13
C LEU A 8 -1.62 -7.04 -6.52
N LEU A 9 -1.30 -6.91 -7.81
CA LEU A 9 0.09 -6.92 -8.28
C LEU A 9 0.93 -5.78 -7.67
N LEU A 10 0.35 -4.60 -7.50
CA LEU A 10 1.04 -3.49 -6.83
C LEU A 10 1.25 -3.77 -5.33
N VAL A 11 0.27 -4.35 -4.65
CA VAL A 11 0.42 -4.75 -3.24
C VAL A 11 1.48 -5.84 -3.08
N GLU A 12 1.51 -6.82 -3.98
CA GLU A 12 2.57 -7.83 -4.02
C GLU A 12 3.94 -7.19 -4.26
N ALA A 13 4.03 -6.24 -5.19
CA ALA A 13 5.27 -5.53 -5.46
C ALA A 13 5.77 -4.78 -4.20
N MET A 14 4.88 -4.11 -3.46
CA MET A 14 5.22 -3.48 -2.18
C MET A 14 5.75 -4.52 -1.17
N GLY A 15 5.10 -5.67 -1.08
CA GLY A 15 5.53 -6.77 -0.21
C GLY A 15 6.91 -7.30 -0.57
N LEU A 16 7.17 -7.56 -1.86
CA LEU A 16 8.45 -8.06 -2.34
C LEU A 16 9.59 -7.06 -2.10
N VAL A 17 9.33 -5.77 -2.35
CA VAL A 17 10.29 -4.69 -2.10
C VAL A 17 10.69 -4.63 -0.62
N ALA A 18 9.77 -4.90 0.30
CA ALA A 18 10.04 -4.85 1.74
C ALA A 18 10.35 -6.20 2.39
N LEU A 19 10.27 -7.34 1.67
CA LEU A 19 10.33 -8.67 2.27
C LEU A 19 11.62 -8.92 3.10
N PRO A 20 12.83 -8.73 2.56
CA PRO A 20 14.07 -8.82 3.36
C PRO A 20 14.09 -7.90 4.59
N ILE A 21 13.50 -6.70 4.49
CA ILE A 21 13.40 -5.75 5.61
C ILE A 21 12.44 -6.30 6.67
N ALA A 22 11.27 -6.80 6.26
CA ALA A 22 10.28 -7.43 7.13
C ALA A 22 10.89 -8.64 7.86
N MET A 23 11.59 -9.52 7.13
CA MET A 23 12.27 -10.70 7.69
C MET A 23 13.35 -10.37 8.70
N ARG A 24 14.04 -9.24 8.53
CA ARG A 24 15.03 -8.75 9.49
C ARG A 24 14.36 -8.15 10.73
N LEU A 25 13.34 -7.32 10.53
CA LEU A 25 12.65 -6.61 11.61
C LEU A 25 11.86 -7.57 12.51
N PHE A 26 11.16 -8.52 11.88
CA PHE A 26 10.30 -9.50 12.54
C PHE A 26 10.96 -10.87 12.69
N ARG A 27 12.30 -10.93 12.73
CA ARG A 27 13.07 -12.18 12.81
C ARG A 27 12.70 -13.11 13.98
N PHE A 28 12.06 -12.58 15.00
CA PHE A 28 11.63 -13.30 16.20
C PHE A 28 10.22 -13.90 16.07
N LEU A 29 9.45 -13.52 15.06
CA LEU A 29 8.15 -14.10 14.77
C LEU A 29 8.31 -15.44 14.02
N PRO A 30 7.40 -16.41 14.20
CA PRO A 30 7.48 -17.72 13.55
C PRO A 30 7.54 -17.65 12.01
N ASP A 31 6.82 -16.71 11.41
CA ASP A 31 6.76 -16.48 9.96
C ASP A 31 7.85 -15.51 9.46
N ARG A 32 8.69 -15.00 10.37
CA ARG A 32 9.64 -13.90 10.13
C ARG A 32 8.96 -12.69 9.47
N GLY A 33 7.70 -12.42 9.79
CA GLY A 33 6.95 -11.28 9.26
C GLY A 33 6.66 -11.33 7.76
N TYR A 34 6.60 -12.52 7.15
CA TYR A 34 6.19 -12.67 5.74
C TYR A 34 4.80 -12.06 5.50
N ALA A 35 3.83 -12.32 6.38
CA ALA A 35 2.47 -11.78 6.26
C ALA A 35 2.44 -10.24 6.35
N PHE A 36 3.34 -9.65 7.13
CA PHE A 36 3.45 -8.20 7.31
C PHE A 36 4.25 -7.49 6.21
N ALA A 37 4.89 -8.23 5.29
CA ALA A 37 5.74 -7.62 4.27
C ALA A 37 4.96 -6.63 3.37
N LYS A 38 3.74 -6.98 2.95
CA LYS A 38 2.86 -6.15 2.12
C LYS A 38 2.49 -4.82 2.79
N PRO A 39 1.86 -4.80 3.99
CA PRO A 39 1.53 -3.54 4.67
C PRO A 39 2.78 -2.76 5.09
N LEU A 40 3.87 -3.44 5.49
CA LEU A 40 5.14 -2.77 5.81
C LEU A 40 5.73 -2.08 4.59
N GLY A 41 5.71 -2.72 3.43
CA GLY A 41 6.22 -2.12 2.19
C GLY A 41 5.44 -0.87 1.80
N LEU A 42 4.11 -0.95 1.86
CA LEU A 42 3.27 0.22 1.61
C LEU A 42 3.57 1.34 2.62
N LEU A 43 3.69 1.01 3.91
CA LEU A 43 4.00 1.96 4.97
C LEU A 43 5.35 2.65 4.77
N LEU A 44 6.42 1.89 4.49
CA LEU A 44 7.76 2.44 4.32
C LEU A 44 7.83 3.38 3.11
N VAL A 45 7.27 2.95 1.98
CA VAL A 45 7.26 3.76 0.76
C VAL A 45 6.43 5.02 0.98
N SER A 46 5.22 4.89 1.52
CA SER A 46 4.35 6.04 1.73
C SER A 46 4.90 7.03 2.76
N TYR A 47 5.52 6.52 3.82
CA TYR A 47 6.12 7.34 4.86
C TYR A 47 7.30 8.15 4.31
N VAL A 48 8.18 7.53 3.53
CA VAL A 48 9.32 8.24 2.94
C VAL A 48 8.87 9.27 1.91
N VAL A 49 7.90 8.94 1.04
CA VAL A 49 7.34 9.93 0.09
C VAL A 49 6.67 11.08 0.84
N TRP A 50 5.88 10.80 1.86
CA TRP A 50 5.22 11.80 2.69
C TRP A 50 6.24 12.71 3.40
N LEU A 51 7.26 12.13 4.00
CA LEU A 51 8.29 12.86 4.73
C LEU A 51 9.08 13.79 3.81
N LEU A 52 9.64 13.24 2.72
CA LEU A 52 10.42 14.03 1.76
C LEU A 52 9.55 15.06 1.04
N GLY A 53 8.29 14.72 0.75
CA GLY A 53 7.33 15.64 0.16
C GLY A 53 6.92 16.77 1.11
N SER A 54 6.80 16.50 2.41
CA SER A 54 6.52 17.52 3.44
C SER A 54 7.68 18.51 3.62
N PHE A 55 8.92 18.08 3.34
CA PHE A 55 10.08 18.97 3.24
C PHE A 55 10.21 19.67 1.87
N GLY A 56 9.29 19.42 0.92
CA GLY A 56 9.31 20.01 -0.42
C GLY A 56 10.33 19.38 -1.38
N LEU A 57 10.92 18.24 -1.03
CA LEU A 57 11.93 17.55 -1.84
C LEU A 57 11.33 16.69 -2.95
N LEU A 58 10.13 16.15 -2.72
CA LEU A 58 9.41 15.32 -3.68
C LEU A 58 8.03 15.91 -3.99
N ARG A 59 7.58 15.69 -5.22
CA ARG A 59 6.18 15.92 -5.62
C ARG A 59 5.38 14.64 -5.36
N ASN A 60 4.08 14.79 -5.17
CA ASN A 60 3.16 13.67 -5.06
C ASN A 60 2.84 13.10 -6.45
N GLU A 61 3.83 12.48 -7.09
CA GLU A 61 3.73 11.92 -8.43
C GLU A 61 4.12 10.43 -8.45
N ALA A 62 3.61 9.68 -9.44
CA ALA A 62 3.94 8.26 -9.59
C ALA A 62 5.46 8.03 -9.68
N VAL A 63 6.19 8.91 -10.36
CA VAL A 63 7.66 8.83 -10.48
C VAL A 63 8.35 8.96 -9.13
N SER A 64 7.89 9.86 -8.25
CA SER A 64 8.44 10.00 -6.90
C SER A 64 8.17 8.76 -6.05
N ILE A 65 6.97 8.17 -6.17
CA ILE A 65 6.64 6.91 -5.50
C ILE A 65 7.55 5.79 -6.00
N LEU A 66 7.72 5.63 -7.33
CA LEU A 66 8.60 4.62 -7.93
C LEU A 66 10.07 4.81 -7.54
N ALA A 67 10.56 6.05 -7.47
CA ALA A 67 11.93 6.35 -7.03
C ALA A 67 12.16 5.92 -5.58
N VAL A 68 11.20 6.18 -4.69
CA VAL A 68 11.25 5.72 -3.30
C VAL A 68 11.13 4.20 -3.21
N MET A 69 10.25 3.57 -4.00
CA MET A 69 10.19 2.10 -4.10
C MET A 69 11.54 1.51 -4.51
N ALA A 70 12.22 2.11 -5.50
CA ALA A 70 13.55 1.67 -5.93
C ALA A 70 14.61 1.83 -4.83
N LEU A 71 14.56 2.91 -4.05
CA LEU A 71 15.43 3.12 -2.89
C LEU A 71 15.21 2.03 -1.83
N VAL A 72 13.96 1.77 -1.45
CA VAL A 72 13.62 0.70 -0.50
C VAL A 72 14.07 -0.66 -1.06
N ALA A 73 13.85 -0.91 -2.35
CA ALA A 73 14.28 -2.14 -3.01
C ALA A 73 15.80 -2.30 -3.00
N ALA A 74 16.58 -1.23 -3.17
CA ALA A 74 18.05 -1.27 -3.10
C ALA A 74 18.54 -1.65 -1.69
N VAL A 75 17.94 -1.07 -0.65
CA VAL A 75 18.24 -1.45 0.76
C VAL A 75 17.88 -2.91 1.01
N SER A 76 16.70 -3.31 0.56
CA SER A 76 16.18 -4.68 0.68
C SER A 76 17.06 -5.69 -0.05
N ALA A 77 17.53 -5.37 -1.27
CA ALA A 77 18.44 -6.19 -2.06
C ALA A 77 19.81 -6.36 -1.38
N ARG A 78 20.34 -5.30 -0.75
CA ARG A 78 21.57 -5.39 0.05
C ARG A 78 21.40 -6.32 1.25
N LEU A 79 20.27 -6.22 1.97
CA LEU A 79 19.96 -7.11 3.09
C LEU A 79 19.80 -8.56 2.63
N TYR A 80 19.14 -8.76 1.49
CA TYR A 80 18.98 -10.06 0.88
C TYR A 80 20.32 -10.67 0.48
N ALA A 81 21.19 -9.91 -0.19
CA ALA A 81 22.52 -10.40 -0.59
C ALA A 81 23.36 -10.84 0.62
N ALA A 82 23.30 -10.09 1.72
CA ALA A 82 24.02 -10.42 2.95
C ALA A 82 23.50 -11.68 3.66
N ASN A 83 22.22 -12.05 3.48
CA ASN A 83 21.57 -13.17 4.18
C ASN A 83 20.93 -14.18 3.22
N LYS A 84 21.44 -14.27 1.99
CA LYS A 84 20.77 -14.98 0.87
C LYS A 84 20.46 -16.43 1.20
N ALA A 85 21.43 -17.16 1.76
CA ALA A 85 21.27 -18.58 2.08
C ALA A 85 20.20 -18.82 3.15
N ASP A 86 20.17 -17.99 4.21
CA ASP A 86 19.19 -18.08 5.29
C ASP A 86 17.78 -17.72 4.79
N ILE A 87 17.63 -16.63 4.04
CA ILE A 87 16.33 -16.22 3.48
C ILE A 87 15.79 -17.29 2.51
N GLN A 88 16.61 -17.76 1.56
CA GLN A 88 16.18 -18.80 0.63
C GLN A 88 15.86 -20.12 1.35
N GLY A 89 16.65 -20.48 2.37
CA GLY A 89 16.41 -21.66 3.21
C GLY A 89 15.05 -21.56 3.90
N PHE A 90 14.76 -20.41 4.52
CA PHE A 90 13.48 -20.15 5.17
C PHE A 90 12.30 -20.22 4.20
N LEU A 91 12.38 -19.52 3.05
CA LEU A 91 11.29 -19.49 2.07
C LEU A 91 10.98 -20.90 1.51
N ARG A 92 12.01 -21.73 1.31
CA ARG A 92 11.82 -23.13 0.88
C ARG A 92 11.20 -23.98 1.98
N ALA A 93 11.69 -23.84 3.21
CA ALA A 93 11.19 -24.59 4.36
C ALA A 93 9.71 -24.26 4.67
N GLN A 94 9.35 -22.97 4.58
CA GLN A 94 8.02 -22.46 4.90
C GLN A 94 7.09 -22.31 3.69
N ARG A 95 7.40 -22.95 2.55
CA ARG A 95 6.62 -22.82 1.30
C ARG A 95 5.11 -23.06 1.48
N ARG A 96 4.73 -24.02 2.34
CA ARG A 96 3.33 -24.34 2.59
C ARG A 96 2.65 -23.20 3.34
N HIS A 97 3.30 -22.67 4.37
CA HIS A 97 2.81 -21.54 5.12
C HIS A 97 2.65 -20.30 4.23
N ILE A 98 3.66 -20.00 3.41
CA ILE A 98 3.63 -18.90 2.44
C ILE A 98 2.44 -19.04 1.51
N VAL A 99 2.27 -20.19 0.84
CA VAL A 99 1.14 -20.42 -0.07
C VAL A 99 -0.20 -20.30 0.68
N THR A 100 -0.32 -20.82 1.89
CA THR A 100 -1.54 -20.68 2.69
C THR A 100 -1.85 -19.22 2.99
N VAL A 101 -0.86 -18.42 3.41
CA VAL A 101 -1.04 -17.00 3.69
C VAL A 101 -1.46 -16.24 2.43
N GLU A 102 -0.80 -16.50 1.30
CA GLU A 102 -1.15 -15.87 0.02
C GLU A 102 -2.56 -16.24 -0.45
N LEU A 103 -2.95 -17.51 -0.32
CA LEU A 103 -4.30 -17.96 -0.69
C LEU A 103 -5.37 -17.32 0.21
N ILE A 104 -5.14 -17.26 1.52
CA ILE A 104 -6.08 -16.60 2.45
C ILE A 104 -6.18 -15.11 2.11
N PHE A 105 -5.06 -14.43 1.90
CA PHE A 105 -5.02 -13.01 1.54
C PHE A 105 -5.80 -12.74 0.24
N VAL A 106 -5.50 -13.46 -0.84
CA VAL A 106 -6.17 -13.28 -2.14
C VAL A 106 -7.65 -13.64 -2.04
N ALA A 107 -8.02 -14.71 -1.31
CA ALA A 107 -9.41 -15.09 -1.12
C ALA A 107 -10.18 -14.04 -0.33
N ALA A 108 -9.64 -13.55 0.79
CA ALA A 108 -10.26 -12.49 1.59
C ALA A 108 -10.44 -11.21 0.79
N PHE A 109 -9.41 -10.80 0.04
CA PHE A 109 -9.49 -9.65 -0.87
C PHE A 109 -10.57 -9.86 -1.93
N ALA A 110 -10.59 -11.01 -2.60
CA ALA A 110 -11.55 -11.29 -3.67
C ALA A 110 -12.99 -11.31 -3.16
N ILE A 111 -13.25 -11.95 -2.01
CA ILE A 111 -14.56 -12.00 -1.38
C ILE A 111 -15.05 -10.59 -1.07
N TRP A 112 -14.21 -9.76 -0.43
CA TRP A 112 -14.61 -8.41 -0.05
C TRP A 112 -14.71 -7.45 -1.25
N ALA A 113 -13.85 -7.61 -2.25
CA ALA A 113 -13.95 -6.86 -3.50
C ALA A 113 -15.24 -7.19 -4.25
N LEU A 114 -15.65 -8.48 -4.29
CA LEU A 114 -16.94 -8.88 -4.85
C LEU A 114 -18.10 -8.29 -4.05
N PHE A 115 -18.05 -8.35 -2.72
CA PHE A 115 -19.05 -7.72 -1.85
C PHE A 115 -19.20 -6.22 -2.15
N ARG A 116 -18.09 -5.49 -2.28
CA ARG A 116 -18.10 -4.08 -2.66
C ARG A 116 -18.57 -3.84 -4.09
N ALA A 117 -18.37 -4.77 -5.01
CA ALA A 117 -18.86 -4.64 -6.38
C ALA A 117 -20.40 -4.72 -6.48
N TYR A 118 -21.08 -5.42 -5.56
CA TYR A 118 -22.55 -5.45 -5.50
C TYR A 118 -23.16 -4.16 -4.95
N ASN A 119 -22.44 -3.44 -4.07
CA ASN A 119 -22.85 -2.13 -3.59
C ASN A 119 -21.66 -1.15 -3.55
N PRO A 120 -21.26 -0.61 -4.73
CA PRO A 120 -20.08 0.23 -4.84
C PRO A 120 -20.32 1.68 -4.43
N ALA A 121 -21.56 2.06 -4.11
CA ALA A 121 -21.96 3.43 -3.82
C ALA A 121 -21.23 4.00 -2.58
N LEU A 122 -20.75 5.24 -2.73
CA LEU A 122 -19.93 5.97 -1.77
C LEU A 122 -20.62 7.26 -1.30
N ASP A 123 -21.93 7.33 -1.41
CA ASP A 123 -22.79 8.49 -1.18
C ASP A 123 -23.42 8.54 0.23
N ALA A 124 -23.20 7.51 1.04
CA ALA A 124 -23.76 7.40 2.40
C ALA A 124 -22.72 7.61 3.50
N THR A 125 -23.18 8.18 4.63
CA THR A 125 -22.44 8.39 5.88
C THR A 125 -21.12 9.17 5.69
N GLU A 126 -19.99 8.63 6.15
CA GLU A 126 -18.66 9.25 6.10
C GLU A 126 -17.94 8.98 4.77
N ARG A 127 -18.43 8.03 3.95
CA ARG A 127 -17.78 7.64 2.69
C ARG A 127 -17.58 8.79 1.70
N PRO A 128 -18.51 9.76 1.55
CA PRO A 128 -18.28 10.92 0.70
C PRO A 128 -17.07 11.75 1.17
N MET A 129 -16.92 11.92 2.49
CA MET A 129 -15.79 12.65 3.09
C MET A 129 -14.48 11.89 2.85
N ASP A 130 -14.46 10.59 3.11
CA ASP A 130 -13.29 9.75 2.89
C ASP A 130 -12.84 9.76 1.42
N LEU A 131 -13.80 9.67 0.49
CA LEU A 131 -13.54 9.76 -0.94
C LEU A 131 -13.05 11.15 -1.33
N ALA A 132 -13.57 12.22 -0.71
CA ALA A 132 -13.10 13.58 -0.92
C ALA A 132 -11.64 13.73 -0.46
N PHE A 133 -11.25 13.18 0.69
CA PHE A 133 -9.85 13.17 1.15
C PHE A 133 -8.93 12.38 0.23
N LEU A 134 -9.35 11.18 -0.20
CA LEU A 134 -8.59 10.39 -1.19
C LEU A 134 -8.37 11.19 -2.48
N ASN A 135 -9.42 11.80 -3.03
CA ASN A 135 -9.34 12.59 -4.25
C ASN A 135 -8.52 13.88 -4.07
N ALA A 136 -8.62 14.53 -2.91
CA ALA A 136 -7.84 15.71 -2.59
C ALA A 136 -6.34 15.40 -2.58
N ILE A 137 -5.95 14.27 -2.01
CA ILE A 137 -4.56 13.77 -2.06
C ILE A 137 -4.16 13.46 -3.50
N LEU A 138 -5.00 12.74 -4.26
CA LEU A 138 -4.69 12.38 -5.65
C LEU A 138 -4.42 13.60 -6.53
N ARG A 139 -5.18 14.68 -6.32
CA ARG A 139 -5.10 15.94 -7.08
C ARG A 139 -4.06 16.92 -6.55
N SER A 140 -3.53 16.72 -5.35
CA SER A 140 -2.51 17.60 -4.77
C SER A 140 -1.13 17.15 -5.22
N ASP A 141 -0.39 18.06 -5.87
CA ASP A 141 0.97 17.80 -6.36
C ASP A 141 2.03 17.89 -5.26
N ARG A 142 1.71 18.51 -4.13
CA ARG A 142 2.62 18.78 -3.01
C ARG A 142 1.95 18.45 -1.69
N PHE A 143 2.77 18.31 -0.66
CA PHE A 143 2.31 18.13 0.70
C PHE A 143 2.47 19.43 1.52
N PRO A 144 1.59 19.66 2.51
CA PRO A 144 0.38 18.88 2.80
C PRO A 144 -0.71 19.04 1.71
N PRO A 145 -1.61 18.06 1.51
CA PRO A 145 -2.63 18.10 0.47
C PRO A 145 -3.68 19.18 0.76
N ASN A 146 -4.28 19.71 -0.30
CA ASN A 146 -5.35 20.71 -0.19
C ASN A 146 -6.58 20.11 0.51
N ASP A 147 -7.23 20.89 1.36
CA ASP A 147 -8.48 20.51 2.01
C ASP A 147 -9.65 20.59 1.00
N PRO A 148 -10.43 19.51 0.79
CA PRO A 148 -11.57 19.55 -0.12
C PRO A 148 -12.75 20.42 0.37
N TRP A 149 -12.82 20.76 1.65
CA TRP A 149 -13.86 21.59 2.26
C TRP A 149 -13.46 23.05 2.40
N LEU A 150 -12.16 23.31 2.60
CA LEU A 150 -11.61 24.64 2.83
C LEU A 150 -10.47 24.91 1.85
N SER A 151 -10.79 25.00 0.55
CA SER A 151 -9.88 24.86 -0.61
C SER A 151 -8.69 25.83 -0.72
N GLY A 152 -8.48 26.71 0.26
CA GLY A 152 -7.27 27.53 0.40
C GLY A 152 -6.27 27.03 1.44
N PHE A 153 -6.61 25.97 2.18
CA PHE A 153 -5.81 25.42 3.27
C PHE A 153 -5.52 23.94 3.05
N ALA A 154 -4.65 23.40 3.89
CA ALA A 154 -4.33 21.98 3.89
C ALA A 154 -5.31 21.17 4.74
N ILE A 155 -5.46 19.87 4.44
CA ILE A 155 -6.30 18.95 5.23
C ILE A 155 -5.89 19.01 6.71
N SER A 156 -6.81 19.44 7.58
CA SER A 156 -6.62 19.49 9.03
C SER A 156 -7.13 18.21 9.72
N TYR A 157 -6.75 17.05 9.19
CA TYR A 157 -7.19 15.73 9.68
C TYR A 157 -6.08 14.68 9.49
N TYR A 158 -6.18 13.54 10.18
CA TYR A 158 -5.26 12.42 9.97
C TYR A 158 -5.48 11.80 8.60
N TYR A 159 -4.65 12.18 7.62
CA TYR A 159 -4.86 11.76 6.22
C TYR A 159 -3.92 10.64 5.73
N PHE A 160 -2.98 10.19 6.56
CA PHE A 160 -1.92 9.28 6.13
C PHE A 160 -2.45 7.90 5.65
N GLY A 161 -3.56 7.42 6.22
CA GLY A 161 -4.23 6.21 5.72
C GLY A 161 -4.74 6.39 4.28
N TYR A 162 -5.41 7.51 4.00
CA TYR A 162 -5.85 7.84 2.64
C TYR A 162 -4.66 8.05 1.70
N LEU A 163 -3.54 8.60 2.20
CA LEU A 163 -2.31 8.77 1.43
C LEU A 163 -1.76 7.40 0.96
N MET A 164 -1.68 6.42 1.84
CA MET A 164 -1.23 5.06 1.49
C MET A 164 -2.07 4.49 0.33
N MET A 165 -3.39 4.63 0.43
CA MET A 165 -4.31 4.16 -0.61
C MET A 165 -4.23 5.00 -1.89
N ALA A 166 -4.05 6.32 -1.77
CA ALA A 166 -3.88 7.23 -2.89
C ALA A 166 -2.61 6.92 -3.69
N MET A 167 -1.55 6.44 -3.05
CA MET A 167 -0.33 6.04 -3.76
C MET A 167 -0.55 4.81 -4.64
N LEU A 168 -1.27 3.80 -4.14
CA LEU A 168 -1.66 2.63 -4.95
C LEU A 168 -2.56 3.05 -6.12
N ALA A 169 -3.52 3.95 -5.87
CA ALA A 169 -4.37 4.53 -6.91
C ALA A 169 -3.55 5.31 -7.97
N LYS A 170 -2.56 6.11 -7.53
CA LYS A 170 -1.71 6.90 -8.43
C LYS A 170 -0.78 6.02 -9.27
N LEU A 171 -0.24 4.94 -8.72
CA LEU A 171 0.58 3.97 -9.45
C LEU A 171 -0.24 3.14 -10.44
N SER A 172 -1.47 2.77 -10.08
CA SER A 172 -2.34 1.95 -10.92
C SER A 172 -3.07 2.74 -12.01
N GLY A 173 -3.23 4.07 -11.83
CA GLY A 173 -4.06 4.90 -12.70
C GLY A 173 -5.56 4.62 -12.57
N ILE A 174 -5.98 3.86 -11.55
CA ILE A 174 -7.38 3.49 -11.33
C ILE A 174 -8.14 4.68 -10.74
N ALA A 175 -9.35 4.92 -11.24
CA ALA A 175 -10.21 6.01 -10.78
C ALA A 175 -10.43 5.99 -9.25
N GLY A 176 -10.48 7.18 -8.62
CA GLY A 176 -10.55 7.30 -7.16
C GLY A 176 -11.68 6.51 -6.51
N ALA A 177 -12.88 6.50 -7.11
CA ALA A 177 -14.03 5.75 -6.59
C ALA A 177 -13.82 4.22 -6.59
N VAL A 178 -13.17 3.69 -7.63
CA VAL A 178 -12.83 2.26 -7.72
C VAL A 178 -11.71 1.95 -6.74
N SER A 179 -10.64 2.74 -6.74
CA SER A 179 -9.52 2.61 -5.82
C SER A 179 -9.96 2.63 -4.35
N PHE A 180 -10.93 3.46 -4.00
CA PHE A 180 -11.53 3.49 -2.67
C PHE A 180 -12.18 2.16 -2.29
N ASN A 181 -12.99 1.59 -3.18
CA ASN A 181 -13.60 0.27 -2.95
C ASN A 181 -12.55 -0.84 -2.84
N LEU A 182 -11.49 -0.82 -3.66
CA LEU A 182 -10.38 -1.78 -3.59
C LEU A 182 -9.55 -1.62 -2.31
N SER A 183 -9.43 -0.39 -1.80
CA SER A 183 -8.75 -0.10 -0.54
C SER A 183 -9.48 -0.71 0.64
N ILE A 184 -10.82 -0.66 0.65
CA ILE A 184 -11.63 -1.34 1.68
C ILE A 184 -11.43 -2.86 1.62
N ALA A 185 -11.39 -3.45 0.42
CA ALA A 185 -11.10 -4.87 0.25
C ALA A 185 -9.68 -5.25 0.71
N LEU A 186 -8.70 -4.40 0.45
CA LEU A 186 -7.33 -4.58 0.91
C LEU A 186 -7.22 -4.54 2.43
N LEU A 187 -7.88 -3.57 3.07
CA LEU A 187 -7.89 -3.46 4.53
C LEU A 187 -8.51 -4.70 5.18
N PHE A 188 -9.62 -5.21 4.63
CA PHE A 188 -10.22 -6.47 5.10
C PHE A 188 -9.29 -7.68 4.91
N ALA A 189 -8.52 -7.73 3.82
CA ALA A 189 -7.58 -8.83 3.59
C ALA A 189 -6.36 -8.81 4.53
N TRP A 190 -6.11 -7.70 5.24
CA TRP A 190 -5.03 -7.55 6.20
C TRP A 190 -5.46 -7.73 7.67
N THR A 191 -6.75 -7.93 7.94
CA THR A 191 -7.30 -8.22 9.27
C THR A 191 -7.49 -9.71 9.48
#